data_AF-A0AAD8DKD6-F1
#
_entry.id   AF-A0AAD8DKD6-F1
#
_cell.length_a   1.000
_cell.length_b   1.000
_cell.length_c   1.000
_cell.angle_alpha   90.00
_cell.angle_beta   90.00
_cell.angle_gamma   90.00
#
_symmetry.space_group_name_H-M   'P 1'
#
loop_
_entity.id
_entity.type
_entity.pdbx_description
1 polymer ?
#
loop_
_entity_poly.entity_id
_entity_poly.type
_entity_poly.pdbx_seq_one_letter_code
_entity_poly.pdbx_strand_id
1 'polypeptide(L)'
;MQFLLVFVTLYAGVVHSWDIATTAGDDTIYFYTNEVLTGTISIPSRKISSLTYDEVHNIMLYVDKQSGNHAICGYDLTSIEDKCFTTGTGRAIYDIAFDAVTETVFFTDTYAKSIYWFSLKPGSSYSVTFLIKVDNGIPHDIVVDSCKGYIYWLNTGISRPTIERARLDGTGREVFETRTTVPTNTYWTLEPNSLAIDQHLQRIYWMEPGNTTEYHLYTKLLNTPHTPYYIIRVFDPKHMKVPSNTLTVSKDFIFHLEYAYGINAVYAYGKIKTSTNNHPGIDIILKKTVYSERKMPISIVANYKMKDQIQDCEPLNRVKVAMECDGPYCVHGTKAYGQSACTCTPGYTGERCDVSVCDNYCLQGYCSVDSEGLPKCRCTTGHTGERCEVDSCRGYCLNSGECSLNEEDEPSCECAAHYDGVRCETRTQ
;
A
#
# COMPACT_ATOMS: atom_id res chain seq x y z
N MET A 1 35.28 32.85 -14.10
CA MET A 1 34.39 31.67 -14.25
C MET A 1 33.85 31.34 -12.88
N GLN A 2 32.63 31.80 -12.59
CA GLN A 2 31.96 31.59 -11.31
C GLN A 2 31.14 30.31 -11.46
N PHE A 3 31.56 29.24 -10.78
CA PHE A 3 30.83 27.98 -10.77
C PHE A 3 29.53 28.19 -10.00
N LEU A 4 28.41 28.21 -10.73
CA LEU A 4 27.08 28.14 -10.15
C LEU A 4 26.89 26.72 -9.61
N LEU A 5 27.04 26.54 -8.30
CA LEU A 5 26.59 25.35 -7.59
C LEU A 5 25.06 25.35 -7.62
N VAL A 6 24.49 24.59 -8.55
CA VAL A 6 23.07 24.27 -8.55
C VAL A 6 22.83 23.30 -7.40
N PHE A 7 22.34 23.82 -6.28
CA PHE A 7 21.77 23.02 -5.21
C PHE A 7 20.48 22.38 -5.74
N VAL A 8 20.54 21.12 -6.16
CA VAL A 8 19.34 20.29 -6.33
C VAL A 8 18.83 20.01 -4.91
N THR A 9 17.84 20.79 -4.49
CA THR A 9 17.09 20.53 -3.27
C THR A 9 16.26 19.27 -3.48
N LEU A 10 16.68 18.17 -2.86
CA LEU A 10 15.88 16.95 -2.70
C LEU A 10 14.72 17.29 -1.75
N TYR A 11 13.61 17.76 -2.31
CA TYR A 11 12.35 17.79 -1.60
C TYR A 11 11.84 16.34 -1.49
N ALA A 12 12.22 15.64 -0.42
CA ALA A 12 11.37 14.59 0.14
C ALA A 12 10.16 15.30 0.75
N GLY A 13 9.24 15.77 -0.11
CA GLY A 13 8.03 16.43 0.32
C GLY A 13 7.14 15.40 1.00
N VAL A 14 6.83 15.62 2.28
CA VAL A 14 5.77 14.86 2.95
C VAL A 14 4.48 15.10 2.16
N VAL A 15 3.90 14.03 1.60
CA VAL A 15 2.70 14.12 0.77
C VAL A 15 1.49 14.37 1.69
N HIS A 16 1.22 15.63 2.00
CA HIS A 16 0.11 16.00 2.90
C HIS A 16 -1.27 15.89 2.26
N SER A 17 -1.37 15.98 0.93
CA SER A 17 -2.60 15.75 0.15
C SER A 17 -2.24 15.50 -1.31
N TRP A 18 -3.00 14.64 -1.99
CA TRP A 18 -2.84 14.32 -3.42
C TRP A 18 -4.18 13.94 -4.05
N ASP A 19 -4.40 14.25 -5.32
CA ASP A 19 -5.60 13.86 -6.09
C ASP A 19 -5.37 12.58 -6.90
N ILE A 20 -4.18 12.49 -7.52
CA ILE A 20 -3.76 11.33 -8.32
C ILE A 20 -2.28 11.02 -8.08
N ALA A 21 -1.91 9.76 -8.21
CA ALA A 21 -0.54 9.28 -8.17
C ALA A 21 -0.25 8.43 -9.40
N THR A 22 0.96 8.50 -9.94
CA THR A 22 1.31 7.86 -11.21
C THR A 22 2.74 7.33 -11.19
N THR A 23 3.05 6.36 -12.05
CA THR A 23 4.41 5.84 -12.24
C THR A 23 4.70 5.62 -13.72
N ALA A 24 5.98 5.65 -14.10
CA ALA A 24 6.43 5.54 -15.48
C ALA A 24 7.30 4.30 -15.75
N GLY A 25 7.18 3.25 -14.93
CA GLY A 25 8.01 2.05 -15.09
C GLY A 25 9.42 2.19 -14.52
N ASP A 26 9.62 3.18 -13.66
CA ASP A 26 10.84 3.45 -12.93
C ASP A 26 10.64 3.21 -11.42
N ASP A 27 11.55 3.73 -10.62
CA ASP A 27 11.56 3.62 -9.17
C ASP A 27 10.73 4.70 -8.48
N THR A 28 9.98 5.52 -9.23
CA THR A 28 9.37 6.73 -8.69
C THR A 28 7.83 6.72 -8.83
N ILE A 29 7.18 7.19 -7.77
CA ILE A 29 5.75 7.50 -7.73
C ILE A 29 5.60 9.02 -7.65
N TYR A 30 4.84 9.58 -8.58
CA TYR A 30 4.61 11.02 -8.72
C TYR A 30 3.21 11.38 -8.23
N PHE A 31 3.10 12.33 -7.31
CA PHE A 31 1.85 12.77 -6.71
C PHE A 31 1.44 14.15 -7.21
N TYR A 32 0.19 14.29 -7.60
CA TYR A 32 -0.35 15.54 -8.13
C TYR A 32 -1.55 16.00 -7.32
N THR A 33 -1.63 17.30 -7.08
CA THR A 33 -2.81 17.98 -6.52
C THR A 33 -3.12 19.18 -7.38
N ASN A 34 -4.38 19.35 -7.77
CA ASN A 34 -4.79 20.46 -8.62
C ASN A 34 -3.93 20.64 -9.88
N GLU A 35 -3.56 19.53 -10.54
CA GLU A 35 -2.68 19.48 -11.73
C GLU A 35 -1.21 19.82 -11.49
N VAL A 36 -0.82 20.13 -10.26
CA VAL A 36 0.56 20.46 -9.91
C VAL A 36 1.22 19.22 -9.31
N LEU A 37 2.44 18.91 -9.74
CA LEU A 37 3.28 17.92 -9.07
C LEU A 37 3.58 18.42 -7.65
N THR A 38 3.02 17.78 -6.64
CA THR A 38 3.14 18.18 -5.23
C THR A 38 4.15 17.35 -4.45
N GLY A 39 4.52 16.17 -4.95
CA GLY A 39 5.51 15.33 -4.31
C GLY A 39 5.94 14.15 -5.18
N THR A 40 7.07 13.57 -4.80
CA THR A 40 7.58 12.33 -5.40
C THR A 40 8.05 11.40 -4.30
N ILE A 41 7.88 10.10 -4.52
CA ILE A 41 8.46 9.04 -3.70
C ILE A 41 9.37 8.24 -4.62
N SER A 42 10.67 8.24 -4.34
CA SER A 42 11.63 7.37 -5.03
C SER A 42 11.93 6.17 -4.13
N ILE A 43 11.76 4.97 -4.66
CA ILE A 43 11.95 3.69 -3.97
C ILE A 43 13.12 2.96 -4.62
N PRO A 44 14.36 3.15 -4.14
CA PRO A 44 15.55 2.69 -4.84
C PRO A 44 15.52 1.21 -5.18
N SER A 45 16.04 0.86 -6.35
CA SER A 45 16.11 -0.51 -6.87
C SER A 45 14.75 -1.16 -7.18
N ARG A 46 13.66 -0.39 -7.22
CA ARG A 46 12.35 -0.89 -7.68
C ARG A 46 12.09 -0.56 -9.15
N LYS A 47 11.21 -1.33 -9.78
CA LYS A 47 10.65 -1.05 -11.10
C LYS A 47 9.14 -1.16 -11.05
N ILE A 48 8.48 -0.07 -10.74
CA ILE A 48 7.05 -0.02 -10.41
C ILE A 48 6.23 -0.15 -11.70
N SER A 49 5.28 -1.10 -11.75
CA SER A 49 4.54 -1.42 -12.98
C SER A 49 3.02 -1.28 -12.91
N SER A 50 2.42 -1.52 -11.75
CA SER A 50 1.01 -1.28 -11.45
C SER A 50 0.91 -0.65 -10.06
N LEU A 51 -0.11 0.18 -9.84
CA LEU A 51 -0.40 0.91 -8.62
C LEU A 51 -1.84 0.68 -8.18
N THR A 52 -2.05 0.43 -6.89
CA THR A 52 -3.36 0.58 -6.25
C THR A 52 -3.19 1.21 -4.88
N TYR A 53 -4.26 1.77 -4.32
CA TYR A 53 -4.20 2.48 -3.04
C TYR A 53 -5.04 1.78 -2.01
N ASP A 54 -4.40 1.41 -0.90
CA ASP A 54 -5.04 0.96 0.32
C ASP A 54 -5.25 2.16 1.24
N GLU A 55 -6.47 2.69 1.24
CA GLU A 55 -6.84 3.79 2.13
C GLU A 55 -6.98 3.35 3.59
N VAL A 56 -7.29 2.08 3.85
CA VAL A 56 -7.47 1.56 5.23
C VAL A 56 -6.18 1.72 6.01
N HIS A 57 -5.06 1.40 5.37
CA HIS A 57 -3.74 1.46 5.99
C HIS A 57 -2.88 2.64 5.49
N ASN A 58 -3.40 3.46 4.57
CA ASN A 58 -2.65 4.54 3.92
C ASN A 58 -1.37 4.04 3.20
N ILE A 59 -1.49 2.90 2.51
CA ILE A 59 -0.37 2.24 1.82
C ILE A 59 -0.58 2.36 0.31
N MET A 60 0.46 2.81 -0.40
CA MET A 60 0.52 2.71 -1.86
C MET A 60 1.02 1.31 -2.22
N LEU A 61 0.14 0.46 -2.72
CA LEU A 61 0.47 -0.89 -3.16
C LEU A 61 0.95 -0.87 -4.61
N TYR A 62 1.95 -1.67 -4.92
CA TYR A 62 2.52 -1.71 -6.26
C TYR A 62 3.16 -3.04 -6.63
N VAL A 63 3.33 -3.24 -7.94
CA VAL A 63 4.05 -4.38 -8.50
C VAL A 63 5.47 -3.97 -8.88
N ASP A 64 6.47 -4.56 -8.22
CA ASP A 64 7.88 -4.46 -8.55
C ASP A 64 8.25 -5.47 -9.66
N LYS A 65 8.61 -4.96 -10.84
CA LYS A 65 8.96 -5.70 -12.05
C LYS A 65 10.47 -5.78 -12.25
N GLN A 66 11.17 -6.43 -11.34
CA GLN A 66 12.58 -6.81 -11.59
C GLN A 66 12.63 -8.09 -12.42
N SER A 67 13.59 -8.17 -13.36
CA SER A 67 13.67 -9.18 -14.43
C SER A 67 13.33 -10.61 -13.98
N GLY A 68 12.11 -11.07 -14.31
CA GLY A 68 11.64 -12.45 -14.09
C GLY A 68 11.11 -12.76 -12.69
N ASN A 69 11.05 -11.78 -11.79
CA ASN A 69 10.68 -12.03 -10.40
C ASN A 69 9.77 -10.92 -9.84
N HIS A 70 8.51 -10.91 -10.27
CA HIS A 70 7.57 -9.88 -9.82
C HIS A 70 7.25 -10.07 -8.33
N ALA A 71 7.19 -8.95 -7.61
CA ALA A 71 6.77 -8.90 -6.22
C ALA A 71 5.70 -7.82 -6.04
N ILE A 72 4.75 -8.10 -5.14
CA ILE A 72 3.77 -7.13 -4.66
C ILE A 72 4.31 -6.53 -3.37
N CYS A 73 4.46 -5.20 -3.38
CA CYS A 73 5.01 -4.42 -2.30
C CYS A 73 4.07 -3.27 -1.94
N GLY A 74 4.32 -2.62 -0.82
CA GLY A 74 3.58 -1.48 -0.32
C GLY A 74 4.53 -0.44 0.24
N TYR A 75 4.22 0.81 -0.04
CA TYR A 75 4.87 1.96 0.57
C TYR A 75 3.90 2.62 1.53
N ASP A 76 4.19 2.56 2.83
CA ASP A 76 3.38 3.19 3.87
C ASP A 76 3.60 4.71 3.82
N LEU A 77 2.56 5.47 3.49
CA LEU A 77 2.64 6.92 3.35
C LEU A 77 2.70 7.64 4.71
N THR A 78 2.45 6.92 5.81
CA THR A 78 2.47 7.42 7.19
C THR A 78 3.83 7.20 7.82
N SER A 79 4.33 5.96 7.81
CA SER A 79 5.66 5.62 8.38
C SER A 79 6.81 5.87 7.41
N ILE A 80 6.52 6.08 6.12
CA ILE A 80 7.53 6.32 5.06
C ILE A 80 8.43 5.07 4.91
N GLU A 81 7.82 3.88 4.89
CA GLU A 81 8.51 2.59 4.81
C GLU A 81 8.08 1.79 3.57
N ASP A 82 9.06 1.23 2.85
CA ASP A 82 8.86 0.22 1.79
C ASP A 82 8.86 -1.18 2.39
N LYS A 83 7.85 -1.99 2.06
CA LYS A 83 7.76 -3.40 2.44
C LYS A 83 7.21 -4.24 1.29
N CYS A 84 7.90 -5.32 0.95
CA CYS A 84 7.34 -6.34 0.06
C CYS A 84 6.60 -7.42 0.84
N PHE A 85 5.36 -7.68 0.44
CA PHE A 85 4.51 -8.72 1.04
C PHE A 85 4.78 -10.08 0.42
N THR A 86 5.15 -10.09 -0.86
CA THR A 86 5.52 -11.31 -1.58
C THR A 86 6.97 -11.20 -2.01
N THR A 87 7.70 -12.32 -2.00
CA THR A 87 9.08 -12.37 -2.49
C THR A 87 9.14 -13.34 -3.66
N GLY A 88 9.68 -12.82 -4.76
CA GLY A 88 10.09 -13.62 -5.90
C GLY A 88 9.11 -14.69 -6.36
N THR A 89 7.91 -14.24 -6.75
CA THR A 89 6.79 -15.16 -7.00
C THR A 89 7.00 -16.10 -8.18
N GLY A 90 7.97 -15.82 -9.06
CA GLY A 90 8.09 -16.46 -10.38
C GLY A 90 6.88 -16.21 -11.31
N ARG A 91 6.04 -15.21 -10.97
CA ARG A 91 4.78 -14.91 -11.67
C ARG A 91 4.94 -13.71 -12.58
N ALA A 92 4.16 -13.68 -13.66
CA ALA A 92 4.05 -12.53 -14.54
C ALA A 92 2.85 -11.67 -14.13
N ILE A 93 2.96 -11.06 -12.96
CA ILE A 93 1.93 -10.19 -12.39
C ILE A 93 1.69 -9.01 -13.32
N TYR A 94 0.45 -8.82 -13.77
CA TYR A 94 0.08 -7.70 -14.65
C TYR A 94 -0.54 -6.56 -13.85
N ASP A 95 -1.53 -6.85 -13.02
CA ASP A 95 -2.24 -5.83 -12.24
C ASP A 95 -2.70 -6.34 -10.87
N ILE A 96 -3.00 -5.41 -9.96
CA ILE A 96 -3.39 -5.65 -8.57
C ILE A 96 -4.62 -4.80 -8.18
N ALA A 97 -5.51 -5.38 -7.37
CA ALA A 97 -6.64 -4.68 -6.79
C ALA A 97 -6.75 -4.99 -5.29
N PHE A 98 -7.15 -4.00 -4.51
CA PHE A 98 -7.31 -4.12 -3.07
C PHE A 98 -8.79 -4.06 -2.68
N ASP A 99 -9.22 -5.00 -1.84
CA ASP A 99 -10.53 -5.02 -1.21
C ASP A 99 -10.43 -4.51 0.23
N ALA A 100 -10.99 -3.33 0.50
CA ALA A 100 -10.95 -2.71 1.83
C ALA A 100 -11.82 -3.41 2.88
N VAL A 101 -12.81 -4.21 2.47
CA VAL A 101 -13.72 -4.91 3.41
C VAL A 101 -13.07 -6.16 4.00
N THR A 102 -12.39 -6.92 3.15
CA THR A 102 -11.73 -8.17 3.53
C THR A 102 -10.23 -8.00 3.74
N GLU A 103 -9.68 -6.81 3.48
CA GLU A 103 -8.24 -6.49 3.50
C GLU A 103 -7.45 -7.48 2.64
N THR A 104 -7.95 -7.74 1.43
CA THR A 104 -7.41 -8.74 0.52
C THR A 104 -6.89 -8.09 -0.75
N VAL A 105 -5.68 -8.50 -1.18
CA VAL A 105 -5.13 -8.12 -2.47
C VAL A 105 -5.40 -9.24 -3.47
N PHE A 106 -6.06 -8.90 -4.56
CA PHE A 106 -6.28 -9.75 -5.72
C PHE A 106 -5.33 -9.34 -6.84
N PHE A 107 -4.83 -10.30 -7.60
CA PHE A 107 -3.89 -9.99 -8.68
C PHE A 107 -3.94 -11.01 -9.81
N THR A 108 -3.58 -10.54 -11.01
CA THR A 108 -3.60 -11.33 -12.24
C THR A 108 -2.20 -11.76 -12.65
N ASP A 109 -2.07 -13.02 -13.05
CA ASP A 109 -0.85 -13.57 -13.66
C ASP A 109 -1.13 -13.92 -15.12
N THR A 110 -0.50 -13.17 -16.02
CA THR A 110 -0.67 -13.32 -17.47
C THR A 110 0.01 -14.58 -18.02
N TYR A 111 1.09 -15.04 -17.39
CA TYR A 111 1.82 -16.22 -17.83
C TYR A 111 1.14 -17.50 -17.32
N ALA A 112 0.78 -17.53 -16.03
CA ALA A 112 0.04 -18.66 -15.46
C ALA A 112 -1.45 -18.67 -15.87
N LYS A 113 -1.94 -17.59 -16.50
CA LYS A 113 -3.34 -17.39 -16.88
C LYS A 113 -4.29 -17.64 -15.72
N SER A 114 -4.01 -17.01 -14.58
CA SER A 114 -4.72 -17.28 -13.33
C SER A 114 -4.85 -16.01 -12.50
N ILE A 115 -5.83 -16.01 -11.61
CA ILE A 115 -6.05 -14.97 -10.60
C ILE A 115 -5.70 -15.57 -9.25
N TYR A 116 -5.01 -14.79 -8.43
CA TYR A 116 -4.56 -15.15 -7.09
C TYR A 116 -4.97 -14.09 -6.08
N TRP A 117 -4.86 -14.42 -4.79
CA TRP A 117 -5.09 -13.48 -3.71
C TRP A 117 -4.18 -13.75 -2.51
N PHE A 118 -4.01 -12.74 -1.65
CA PHE A 118 -3.45 -12.89 -0.30
C PHE A 118 -4.04 -11.83 0.65
N SER A 119 -4.06 -12.14 1.94
CA SER A 119 -4.60 -11.25 2.98
C SER A 119 -3.53 -10.29 3.52
N LEU A 120 -3.89 -9.02 3.67
CA LEU A 120 -3.08 -7.99 4.33
C LEU A 120 -3.36 -7.84 5.83
N LYS A 121 -4.40 -8.53 6.35
CA LYS A 121 -4.74 -8.51 7.79
C LYS A 121 -3.52 -8.71 8.71
N PRO A 122 -3.47 -8.04 9.87
CA PRO A 122 -2.41 -8.23 10.85
C PRO A 122 -2.18 -9.71 11.20
N GLY A 123 -0.92 -10.13 11.25
CA GLY A 123 -0.55 -11.53 11.52
C GLY A 123 -0.68 -12.50 10.34
N SER A 124 -1.15 -12.03 9.17
CA SER A 124 -1.13 -12.82 7.93
C SER A 124 0.30 -13.19 7.53
N SER A 125 0.48 -14.42 7.05
CA SER A 125 1.74 -14.89 6.48
C SER A 125 1.98 -14.38 5.05
N TYR A 126 1.07 -13.55 4.51
CA TYR A 126 1.06 -13.08 3.12
C TYR A 126 1.13 -14.21 2.08
N SER A 127 0.66 -15.40 2.45
CA SER A 127 0.69 -16.58 1.58
C SER A 127 -0.23 -16.39 0.38
N VAL A 128 0.36 -16.48 -0.81
CA VAL A 128 -0.36 -16.39 -2.09
C VAL A 128 -1.21 -17.63 -2.30
N THR A 129 -2.51 -17.42 -2.52
CA THR A 129 -3.49 -18.48 -2.74
C THR A 129 -4.09 -18.37 -4.13
N PHE A 130 -4.27 -19.51 -4.81
CA PHE A 130 -4.94 -19.60 -6.10
C PHE A 130 -6.44 -19.31 -5.97
N LEU A 131 -7.01 -18.55 -6.92
CA LEU A 131 -8.44 -18.23 -6.98
C LEU A 131 -9.13 -18.86 -8.19
N ILE A 132 -8.74 -18.42 -9.39
CA ILE A 132 -9.41 -18.76 -10.65
C ILE A 132 -8.37 -19.11 -11.71
N LYS A 133 -8.63 -20.19 -12.44
CA LYS A 133 -7.93 -20.49 -13.69
C LYS A 133 -8.67 -19.89 -14.87
N VAL A 134 -7.94 -19.19 -15.74
CA VAL A 134 -8.47 -18.61 -16.99
C VAL A 134 -7.98 -19.45 -18.15
N ASP A 135 -8.64 -20.59 -18.39
CA ASP A 135 -8.21 -21.56 -19.41
C ASP A 135 -8.29 -21.01 -20.84
N ASN A 136 -9.28 -20.15 -21.11
CA ASN A 136 -9.48 -19.53 -22.41
C ASN A 136 -9.24 -18.02 -22.34
N GLY A 137 -8.02 -17.62 -22.68
CA GLY A 137 -7.56 -16.23 -22.71
C GLY A 137 -6.43 -15.93 -21.74
N ILE A 138 -6.32 -14.66 -21.35
CA ILE A 138 -5.27 -14.10 -20.49
C ILE A 138 -5.91 -13.03 -19.60
N PRO A 139 -5.85 -13.16 -18.26
CA PRO A 139 -6.34 -12.13 -17.36
C PRO A 139 -5.35 -10.95 -17.34
N HIS A 140 -5.85 -9.74 -17.60
CA HIS A 140 -5.10 -8.48 -17.57
C HIS A 140 -5.50 -7.64 -16.34
N ASP A 141 -6.15 -6.50 -16.55
CA ASP A 141 -6.56 -5.59 -15.48
C ASP A 141 -7.59 -6.24 -14.56
N ILE A 142 -7.56 -5.87 -13.28
CA ILE A 142 -8.49 -6.38 -12.26
C ILE A 142 -8.96 -5.25 -11.35
N VAL A 143 -10.25 -5.24 -11.05
CA VAL A 143 -10.86 -4.26 -10.14
C VAL A 143 -11.85 -4.95 -9.21
N VAL A 144 -12.07 -4.37 -8.04
CA VAL A 144 -12.91 -4.92 -6.97
C VAL A 144 -14.13 -4.03 -6.73
N ASP A 145 -15.30 -4.64 -6.62
CA ASP A 145 -16.51 -4.06 -6.03
C ASP A 145 -16.63 -4.58 -4.59
N SER A 146 -16.03 -3.85 -3.65
CA SER A 146 -16.03 -4.18 -2.22
C SER A 146 -17.43 -4.14 -1.61
N CYS A 147 -18.33 -3.35 -2.19
CA CYS A 147 -19.72 -3.24 -1.72
C CYS A 147 -20.56 -4.48 -2.00
N LYS A 148 -20.32 -5.13 -3.15
CA LYS A 148 -21.08 -6.32 -3.57
C LYS A 148 -20.28 -7.61 -3.49
N GLY A 149 -18.99 -7.53 -3.21
CA GLY A 149 -18.11 -8.67 -3.06
C GLY A 149 -17.85 -9.36 -4.40
N TYR A 150 -17.52 -8.57 -5.43
CA TYR A 150 -17.15 -9.10 -6.74
C TYR A 150 -15.78 -8.60 -7.17
N ILE A 151 -15.05 -9.46 -7.87
CA ILE A 151 -13.92 -9.06 -8.69
C ILE A 151 -14.35 -9.02 -10.15
N TYR A 152 -13.80 -8.08 -10.91
CA TYR A 152 -13.97 -7.96 -12.35
C TYR A 152 -12.60 -7.93 -13.00
N TRP A 153 -12.43 -8.63 -14.12
CA TRP A 153 -11.17 -8.62 -14.85
C TRP A 153 -11.38 -8.59 -16.36
N LEU A 154 -10.37 -8.10 -17.05
CA LEU A 154 -10.26 -8.20 -18.50
C LEU A 154 -9.70 -9.56 -18.88
N ASN A 155 -10.44 -10.31 -19.68
CA ASN A 155 -9.95 -11.54 -20.30
C ASN A 155 -9.66 -11.30 -21.78
N THR A 156 -8.38 -11.30 -22.13
CA THR A 156 -7.86 -10.97 -23.45
C THR A 156 -7.14 -12.15 -24.09
N GLY A 157 -6.41 -11.96 -25.21
CA GLY A 157 -5.72 -13.05 -25.91
C GLY A 157 -6.67 -14.06 -26.58
N ILE A 158 -7.93 -13.66 -26.80
CA ILE A 158 -8.97 -14.42 -27.50
C ILE A 158 -9.60 -13.56 -28.59
N SER A 159 -10.27 -14.20 -29.56
CA SER A 159 -10.88 -13.51 -30.70
C SER A 159 -11.91 -12.45 -30.32
N ARG A 160 -12.58 -12.62 -29.17
CA ARG A 160 -13.54 -11.66 -28.61
C ARG A 160 -13.25 -11.48 -27.11
N PRO A 161 -12.45 -10.48 -26.72
CA PRO A 161 -12.19 -10.17 -25.33
C PRO A 161 -13.48 -9.95 -24.53
N THR A 162 -13.43 -10.31 -23.25
CA THR A 162 -14.57 -10.22 -22.34
C THR A 162 -14.18 -9.49 -21.06
N ILE A 163 -15.14 -8.81 -20.46
CA ILE A 163 -15.11 -8.45 -19.04
C ILE A 163 -15.80 -9.58 -18.32
N GLU A 164 -15.10 -10.25 -17.42
CA GLU A 164 -15.64 -11.32 -16.59
C GLU A 164 -15.71 -10.88 -15.13
N ARG A 165 -16.58 -11.54 -14.37
CA ARG A 165 -16.68 -11.32 -12.92
C ARG A 165 -16.90 -12.60 -12.16
N ALA A 166 -16.54 -12.58 -10.89
CA ALA A 166 -16.81 -13.66 -9.93
C ALA A 166 -16.93 -13.07 -8.52
N ARG A 167 -17.49 -13.82 -7.58
CA ARG A 167 -17.43 -13.45 -6.16
C ARG A 167 -15.98 -13.44 -5.67
N LEU A 168 -15.73 -12.77 -4.54
CA LEU A 168 -14.39 -12.69 -3.94
C LEU A 168 -13.77 -14.08 -3.62
N ASP A 169 -14.59 -15.11 -3.42
CA ASP A 169 -14.17 -16.50 -3.20
C ASP A 169 -13.93 -17.29 -4.52
N GLY A 170 -14.10 -16.64 -5.67
CA GLY A 170 -13.95 -17.21 -7.00
C GLY A 170 -15.18 -17.93 -7.54
N THR A 171 -16.25 -18.04 -6.75
CA THR A 171 -17.50 -18.69 -7.18
C THR A 171 -18.37 -17.77 -8.03
N GLY A 172 -19.39 -18.33 -8.70
CA GLY A 172 -20.35 -17.54 -9.47
C GLY A 172 -19.72 -16.78 -10.64
N ARG A 173 -18.68 -17.35 -11.25
CA ARG A 173 -18.02 -16.79 -12.42
C ARG A 173 -18.98 -16.66 -13.59
N GLU A 174 -19.02 -15.47 -14.19
CA GLU A 174 -19.81 -15.21 -15.39
C GLU A 174 -19.17 -14.15 -16.29
N VAL A 175 -19.57 -14.14 -17.57
CA VAL A 175 -19.20 -13.09 -18.51
C VAL A 175 -20.11 -11.89 -18.27
N PHE A 176 -19.54 -10.79 -17.80
CA PHE A 176 -20.26 -9.55 -17.51
C PHE A 176 -20.54 -8.73 -18.77
N GLU A 177 -19.56 -8.67 -19.67
CA GLU A 177 -19.69 -8.00 -20.96
C GLU A 177 -18.80 -8.68 -22.01
N THR A 178 -19.30 -8.77 -23.25
CA THR A 178 -18.53 -9.31 -24.38
C THR A 178 -18.33 -8.24 -25.42
N ARG A 179 -17.10 -8.09 -25.89
CA ARG A 179 -16.81 -7.17 -26.99
C ARG A 179 -17.65 -7.51 -28.24
N THR A 180 -18.35 -6.51 -28.75
CA THR A 180 -19.22 -6.63 -29.94
C THR A 180 -18.49 -6.30 -31.24
N THR A 181 -17.42 -5.50 -31.20
CA THR A 181 -16.70 -4.99 -32.38
C THR A 181 -15.36 -5.70 -32.59
N VAL A 182 -15.16 -6.35 -33.73
CA VAL A 182 -13.85 -6.93 -34.11
C VAL A 182 -13.06 -5.85 -34.88
N PRO A 183 -11.78 -5.57 -34.58
CA PRO A 183 -11.01 -4.60 -35.35
C PRO A 183 -10.93 -5.08 -36.80
N THR A 184 -11.37 -4.26 -37.75
CA THR A 184 -11.27 -4.54 -39.19
C THR A 184 -9.87 -4.29 -39.75
N ASN A 185 -8.97 -3.72 -38.95
CA ASN A 185 -7.60 -3.41 -39.33
C ASN A 185 -6.59 -4.23 -38.50
N THR A 186 -5.73 -4.97 -39.19
CA THR A 186 -4.70 -5.89 -38.65
C THR A 186 -3.47 -5.20 -38.08
N TYR A 187 -3.37 -3.87 -38.19
CA TYR A 187 -2.32 -3.11 -37.52
C TYR A 187 -2.83 -2.67 -36.15
N TRP A 188 -2.13 -3.14 -35.11
CA TRP A 188 -2.35 -2.90 -33.67
C TRP A 188 -3.36 -3.85 -33.00
N THR A 189 -2.86 -4.80 -32.19
CA THR A 189 -3.63 -5.59 -31.24
C THR A 189 -4.06 -4.70 -30.07
N LEU A 190 -5.09 -3.88 -30.29
CA LEU A 190 -5.64 -2.93 -29.33
C LEU A 190 -6.65 -3.68 -28.45
N GLU A 191 -6.13 -4.36 -27.43
CA GLU A 191 -6.96 -4.98 -26.41
C GLU A 191 -7.46 -3.91 -25.42
N PRO A 192 -8.68 -4.03 -24.88
CA PRO A 192 -9.05 -3.28 -23.69
C PRO A 192 -8.04 -3.64 -22.61
N ASN A 193 -7.55 -2.63 -21.90
CA ASN A 193 -6.37 -2.80 -21.05
C ASN A 193 -6.59 -2.26 -19.63
N SER A 194 -7.69 -1.55 -19.36
CA SER A 194 -8.04 -1.14 -18.01
C SER A 194 -9.54 -0.95 -17.78
N LEU A 195 -9.92 -1.25 -16.56
CA LEU A 195 -11.22 -1.13 -15.92
C LEU A 195 -11.10 -0.09 -14.80
N ALA A 196 -12.21 0.56 -14.49
CA ALA A 196 -12.35 1.26 -13.22
C ALA A 196 -13.77 1.08 -12.70
N ILE A 197 -13.92 0.96 -11.38
CA ILE A 197 -15.22 0.85 -10.72
C ILE A 197 -15.49 2.11 -9.91
N ASP A 198 -16.69 2.65 -10.08
CA ASP A 198 -17.29 3.62 -9.18
C ASP A 198 -18.33 2.88 -8.33
N GLN A 199 -17.96 2.65 -7.08
CA GLN A 199 -18.81 1.92 -6.15
C GLN A 199 -20.06 2.73 -5.76
N HIS A 200 -19.99 4.06 -5.77
CA HIS A 200 -21.10 4.91 -5.36
C HIS A 200 -22.16 4.95 -6.46
N LEU A 201 -21.73 5.15 -7.71
CA LEU A 201 -22.62 5.16 -8.87
C LEU A 201 -22.95 3.75 -9.37
N GLN A 202 -22.38 2.71 -8.76
CA GLN A 202 -22.55 1.30 -9.13
C GLN A 202 -22.24 1.05 -10.62
N ARG A 203 -21.14 1.64 -11.10
CA ARG A 203 -20.74 1.61 -12.51
C ARG A 203 -19.35 1.05 -12.69
N ILE A 204 -19.15 0.34 -13.80
CA ILE A 204 -17.85 0.01 -14.35
C ILE A 204 -17.58 0.89 -15.58
N TYR A 205 -16.32 1.26 -15.76
CA TYR A 205 -15.81 2.01 -16.90
C TYR A 205 -14.69 1.22 -17.55
N TRP A 206 -14.60 1.26 -18.87
CA TRP A 206 -13.53 0.63 -19.62
C TRP A 206 -13.31 1.34 -20.95
N MET A 207 -12.11 1.20 -21.52
CA MET A 207 -11.79 1.73 -22.84
C MET A 207 -11.67 0.61 -23.86
N GLU A 208 -12.28 0.79 -25.02
CA GLU A 208 -12.08 -0.10 -26.17
C GLU A 208 -11.86 0.71 -27.46
N PRO A 209 -11.14 0.15 -28.45
CA PRO A 209 -11.13 0.71 -29.79
C PRO A 209 -12.52 0.65 -30.44
N GLY A 210 -12.87 1.71 -31.17
CA GLY A 210 -14.08 1.80 -31.99
C GLY A 210 -13.97 1.00 -33.30
N ASN A 211 -14.92 1.22 -34.20
CA ASN A 211 -14.95 0.55 -35.51
C ASN A 211 -13.91 1.12 -36.50
N THR A 212 -13.44 2.33 -36.22
CA THR A 212 -12.41 3.03 -36.99
C THR A 212 -11.12 3.07 -36.16
N THR A 213 -10.30 4.11 -36.31
CA THR A 213 -9.10 4.33 -35.48
C THR A 213 -9.40 5.07 -34.18
N GLU A 214 -10.67 5.37 -33.88
CA GLU A 214 -11.11 6.00 -32.63
C GLU A 214 -11.11 5.04 -31.44
N TYR A 215 -11.13 5.57 -30.22
CA TYR A 215 -11.40 4.81 -28.99
C TYR A 215 -12.63 5.34 -28.30
N HIS A 216 -13.31 4.47 -27.57
CA HIS A 216 -14.49 4.81 -26.80
C HIS A 216 -14.27 4.52 -25.32
N LEU A 217 -14.60 5.48 -24.46
CA LEU A 217 -14.78 5.25 -23.04
C LEU A 217 -16.22 4.81 -22.81
N TYR A 218 -16.40 3.60 -22.29
CA TYR A 218 -17.70 3.00 -22.02
C TYR A 218 -18.04 3.02 -20.53
N THR A 219 -19.34 2.91 -20.23
CA THR A 219 -19.83 2.63 -18.88
C THR A 219 -21.05 1.73 -18.88
N LYS A 220 -21.17 0.90 -17.85
CA LYS A 220 -22.33 0.03 -17.59
C LYS A 220 -22.57 -0.06 -16.09
N LEU A 221 -23.81 -0.29 -15.69
CA LEU A 221 -24.18 -0.56 -14.30
C LEU A 221 -23.75 -1.99 -13.90
N LEU A 222 -23.15 -2.12 -12.72
CA LEU A 222 -22.57 -3.39 -12.21
C LEU A 222 -23.64 -4.45 -11.91
N ASN A 223 -24.82 -4.07 -11.42
CA ASN A 223 -25.83 -5.02 -10.91
C ASN A 223 -27.08 -5.16 -11.78
N THR A 224 -27.01 -4.71 -13.03
CA THR A 224 -28.12 -4.80 -13.98
C THR A 224 -27.60 -5.34 -15.31
N PRO A 225 -27.38 -6.66 -15.43
CA PRO A 225 -26.71 -7.25 -16.60
C PRO A 225 -27.43 -6.97 -17.93
N HIS A 226 -28.74 -6.71 -17.88
CA HIS A 226 -29.57 -6.36 -19.05
C HIS A 226 -29.57 -4.87 -19.42
N THR A 227 -28.91 -3.99 -18.66
CA THR A 227 -28.82 -2.57 -19.05
C THR A 227 -27.78 -2.39 -20.15
N PRO A 228 -28.09 -1.57 -21.18
CA PRO A 228 -27.11 -1.25 -22.22
C PRO A 228 -25.91 -0.52 -21.62
N TYR A 229 -24.75 -0.70 -22.24
CA TYR A 229 -23.61 0.17 -22.01
C TYR A 229 -23.80 1.51 -22.72
N TYR A 230 -23.11 2.54 -22.25
CA TYR A 230 -23.14 3.89 -22.84
C TYR A 230 -21.73 4.32 -23.22
N ILE A 231 -21.59 5.03 -24.34
CA ILE A 231 -20.35 5.71 -24.70
C ILE A 231 -20.33 7.07 -24.00
N ILE A 232 -19.36 7.26 -23.12
CA ILE A 232 -19.06 8.50 -22.42
C ILE A 232 -18.33 9.46 -23.34
N ARG A 233 -17.37 8.93 -24.13
CA ARG A 233 -16.54 9.73 -25.01
C ARG A 233 -15.99 8.94 -26.16
N VAL A 234 -15.87 9.60 -27.32
CA VAL A 234 -15.19 9.12 -28.52
C VAL A 234 -13.91 9.93 -28.70
N PHE A 235 -12.79 9.25 -28.90
CA PHE A 235 -11.46 9.83 -29.03
C PHE A 235 -11.01 9.79 -30.50
N ASP A 236 -10.81 10.96 -31.13
CA ASP A 236 -10.41 11.05 -32.54
C ASP A 236 -8.93 10.60 -32.73
N PRO A 237 -8.65 9.67 -33.66
CA PRO A 237 -7.31 9.19 -34.00
C PRO A 237 -6.29 10.25 -34.43
N LYS A 238 -6.73 11.42 -34.92
CA LYS A 238 -5.81 12.51 -35.29
C LYS A 238 -5.05 13.06 -34.09
N HIS A 239 -5.58 12.87 -32.89
CA HIS A 239 -4.99 13.33 -31.64
C HIS A 239 -4.42 12.17 -30.80
N MET A 240 -4.83 10.93 -31.04
CA MET A 240 -4.51 9.78 -30.20
C MET A 240 -4.09 8.57 -31.03
N LYS A 241 -2.83 8.13 -30.91
CA LYS A 241 -2.33 6.94 -31.63
C LYS A 241 -2.28 5.68 -30.77
N VAL A 242 -2.04 5.82 -29.45
CA VAL A 242 -2.02 4.69 -28.51
C VAL A 242 -2.43 5.20 -27.12
N PRO A 243 -3.68 5.04 -26.66
CA PRO A 243 -3.98 5.30 -25.26
C PRO A 243 -3.11 4.39 -24.38
N SER A 244 -2.37 4.97 -23.44
CA SER A 244 -1.76 4.19 -22.36
C SER A 244 -2.89 3.84 -21.41
N ASN A 245 -3.44 2.66 -21.62
CA ASN A 245 -4.78 2.31 -21.19
C ASN A 245 -4.87 2.03 -19.67
N THR A 246 -4.78 3.06 -18.83
CA THR A 246 -5.16 2.96 -17.42
C THR A 246 -6.26 3.97 -17.10
N LEU A 247 -7.31 3.47 -16.46
CA LEU A 247 -8.40 4.24 -15.90
C LEU A 247 -8.31 4.24 -14.38
N THR A 248 -8.74 5.33 -13.75
CA THR A 248 -9.03 5.35 -12.32
C THR A 248 -10.17 6.32 -12.04
N VAL A 249 -10.85 6.16 -10.91
CA VAL A 249 -11.99 6.99 -10.53
C VAL A 249 -11.71 7.65 -9.17
N SER A 250 -11.93 8.96 -9.08
CA SER A 250 -12.00 9.70 -7.81
C SER A 250 -13.44 10.00 -7.43
N LYS A 251 -13.71 10.85 -6.44
CA LYS A 251 -15.07 11.30 -6.10
C LYS A 251 -15.83 11.88 -7.29
N ASP A 252 -15.21 12.82 -8.00
CA ASP A 252 -15.89 13.65 -9.01
C ASP A 252 -15.50 13.31 -10.44
N PHE A 253 -14.37 12.62 -10.64
CA PHE A 253 -13.76 12.44 -11.95
C PHE A 253 -13.44 10.99 -12.29
N ILE A 254 -13.43 10.72 -13.59
CA ILE A 254 -12.80 9.55 -14.22
C ILE A 254 -11.51 10.06 -14.85
N PHE A 255 -10.38 9.43 -14.54
CA PHE A 255 -9.08 9.77 -15.09
C PHE A 255 -8.61 8.72 -16.08
N HIS A 256 -7.87 9.17 -17.10
CA HIS A 256 -7.26 8.33 -18.12
C HIS A 256 -5.87 8.86 -18.49
N LEU A 257 -4.94 7.95 -18.76
CA LEU A 257 -3.61 8.28 -19.31
C LEU A 257 -3.62 8.22 -20.84
N GLU A 258 -3.19 9.30 -21.52
CA GLU A 258 -2.99 9.33 -22.96
C GLU A 258 -1.50 9.37 -23.31
N TYR A 259 -1.13 8.62 -24.34
CA TYR A 259 0.16 8.72 -25.02
C TYR A 259 -0.02 9.10 -26.49
N ALA A 260 0.41 10.32 -26.87
CA ALA A 260 0.38 10.77 -28.25
C ALA A 260 1.63 11.59 -28.60
N TYR A 261 2.45 11.09 -29.55
CA TYR A 261 3.60 11.82 -30.11
C TYR A 261 4.57 12.44 -29.07
N GLY A 262 4.82 11.76 -27.94
CA GLY A 262 5.69 12.26 -26.87
C GLY A 262 5.00 13.25 -25.91
N ILE A 263 3.69 13.44 -26.03
CA ILE A 263 2.85 14.10 -25.05
C ILE A 263 2.27 13.03 -24.15
N ASN A 264 2.67 13.07 -22.88
CA ASN A 264 2.05 12.30 -21.80
C ASN A 264 1.07 13.22 -21.09
N ALA A 265 -0.20 12.83 -21.04
CA ALA A 265 -1.24 13.62 -20.40
C ALA A 265 -2.14 12.74 -19.54
N VAL A 266 -2.52 13.27 -18.38
CA VAL A 266 -3.69 12.77 -17.64
C VAL A 266 -4.88 13.62 -18.04
N TYR A 267 -5.97 12.97 -18.43
CA TYR A 267 -7.26 13.63 -18.63
C TYR A 267 -8.20 13.28 -17.49
N ALA A 268 -8.97 14.27 -17.05
CA ALA A 268 -10.10 14.08 -16.16
C ALA A 268 -11.43 14.28 -16.92
N TYR A 269 -12.44 13.50 -16.56
CA TYR A 269 -13.81 13.62 -17.08
C TYR A 269 -14.80 13.66 -15.92
N GLY A 270 -15.80 14.54 -15.98
CA GLY A 270 -16.89 14.53 -15.00
C GLY A 270 -17.68 13.21 -15.07
N LYS A 271 -18.20 12.78 -13.93
CA LYS A 271 -19.06 11.59 -13.84
C LYS A 271 -20.50 11.85 -14.25
N ILE A 272 -21.17 10.84 -14.82
CA ILE A 272 -22.61 10.88 -15.11
C ILE A 272 -23.38 10.65 -13.81
N LYS A 273 -24.01 11.72 -13.27
CA LYS A 273 -24.73 11.67 -11.99
C LYS A 273 -26.19 11.19 -12.07
N THR A 274 -26.82 11.15 -13.25
CA THR A 274 -28.24 10.75 -13.42
C THR A 274 -28.43 9.60 -14.42
N SER A 275 -29.38 8.69 -14.13
CA SER A 275 -29.73 7.52 -14.98
C SER A 275 -30.70 7.86 -16.12
N THR A 276 -30.73 9.10 -16.60
CA THR A 276 -31.66 9.49 -17.65
C THR A 276 -31.07 9.17 -19.01
N ASN A 277 -31.79 8.36 -19.79
CA ASN A 277 -31.49 7.91 -21.16
C ASN A 277 -31.36 9.03 -22.22
N ASN A 278 -31.39 10.30 -21.81
CA ASN A 278 -31.11 11.42 -22.69
C ASN A 278 -29.65 11.80 -22.48
N HIS A 279 -28.80 11.52 -23.46
CA HIS A 279 -27.38 11.94 -23.52
C HIS A 279 -27.16 13.27 -22.80
N PRO A 280 -26.73 13.27 -21.52
CA PRO A 280 -26.22 14.47 -20.94
C PRO A 280 -24.82 14.57 -21.50
N GLY A 281 -24.54 15.63 -22.26
CA GLY A 281 -23.15 16.03 -22.46
C GLY A 281 -22.50 16.03 -21.09
N ILE A 282 -21.61 15.07 -20.85
CA ILE A 282 -20.74 15.10 -19.69
C ILE A 282 -20.08 16.47 -19.77
N ASP A 283 -20.21 17.28 -18.73
CA ASP A 283 -19.42 18.50 -18.63
C ASP A 283 -17.96 18.05 -18.64
N ILE A 284 -17.36 18.14 -19.83
CA ILE A 284 -15.99 17.71 -20.05
C ILE A 284 -15.14 18.82 -19.44
N ILE A 285 -14.90 18.74 -18.14
CA ILE A 285 -13.82 19.48 -17.50
C ILE A 285 -12.53 18.79 -17.97
N LEU A 286 -12.09 19.15 -19.18
CA LEU A 286 -10.81 18.72 -19.75
C LEU A 286 -9.69 19.31 -18.91
N LYS A 287 -9.35 18.61 -17.84
CA LYS A 287 -8.16 18.90 -17.05
C LYS A 287 -7.00 18.16 -17.70
N LYS A 288 -6.11 18.88 -18.39
CA LYS A 288 -4.90 18.29 -19.00
C LYS A 288 -3.73 18.53 -18.06
N THR A 289 -3.40 17.55 -17.23
CA THR A 289 -2.15 17.60 -16.46
C THR A 289 -1.01 17.15 -17.35
N VAL A 290 -0.10 18.08 -17.66
CA VAL A 290 1.08 17.81 -18.47
C VAL A 290 2.18 17.28 -17.56
N TYR A 291 2.62 16.06 -17.83
CA TYR A 291 3.85 15.53 -17.27
C TYR A 291 5.03 16.41 -17.71
N SER A 292 5.82 16.86 -16.74
CA SER A 292 7.06 17.62 -16.98
C SER A 292 8.25 16.72 -17.37
N GLU A 293 8.08 15.39 -17.43
CA GLU A 293 9.17 14.46 -17.74
C GLU A 293 8.89 13.61 -18.99
N ARG A 294 9.94 13.33 -19.78
CA ARG A 294 9.89 12.59 -21.05
C ARG A 294 9.48 11.11 -20.91
N LYS A 295 9.11 10.63 -19.71
CA LYS A 295 8.83 9.21 -19.44
C LYS A 295 7.34 8.92 -19.54
N MET A 296 7.00 7.83 -20.22
CA MET A 296 5.62 7.39 -20.45
C MET A 296 5.01 6.82 -19.16
N PRO A 297 3.93 7.40 -18.62
CA PRO A 297 3.25 6.82 -17.46
C PRO A 297 2.56 5.52 -17.85
N ILE A 298 2.65 4.52 -16.96
CA ILE A 298 2.13 3.17 -17.21
C ILE A 298 1.03 2.76 -16.23
N SER A 299 0.91 3.45 -15.09
CA SER A 299 -0.18 3.25 -14.13
C SER A 299 -0.53 4.57 -13.44
N ILE A 300 -1.81 4.74 -13.12
CA ILE A 300 -2.38 5.87 -12.39
C ILE A 300 -3.36 5.33 -11.35
N VAL A 301 -3.37 5.96 -10.18
CA VAL A 301 -4.37 5.73 -9.14
C VAL A 301 -4.89 7.08 -8.67
N ALA A 302 -6.19 7.18 -8.41
CA ALA A 302 -6.78 8.37 -7.81
C ALA A 302 -6.83 8.22 -6.29
N ASN A 303 -6.71 9.34 -5.57
CA ASN A 303 -7.02 9.37 -4.15
C ASN A 303 -8.53 9.32 -3.98
N TYR A 304 -9.06 8.11 -3.95
CA TYR A 304 -10.43 7.90 -3.54
C TYR A 304 -10.46 7.76 -2.03
N LYS A 305 -11.38 8.49 -1.39
CA LYS A 305 -11.76 8.22 -0.01
C LYS A 305 -12.94 7.28 0.00
N MET A 306 -12.98 6.34 0.93
CA MET A 306 -14.00 5.32 1.04
C MET A 306 -15.33 6.04 1.21
N LYS A 307 -15.42 7.02 2.12
CA LYS A 307 -16.61 7.87 2.30
C LYS A 307 -17.14 8.52 1.00
N ASP A 308 -16.28 8.77 0.01
CA ASP A 308 -16.63 9.44 -1.24
C ASP A 308 -17.05 8.45 -2.34
N GLN A 309 -16.80 7.15 -2.17
CA GLN A 309 -17.17 6.08 -3.11
C GLN A 309 -18.27 5.14 -2.57
N ILE A 310 -18.74 5.30 -1.33
CA ILE A 310 -19.51 4.23 -0.66
C ILE A 310 -20.91 4.63 -0.20
N GLN A 311 -21.45 5.78 -0.63
CA GLN A 311 -22.80 6.16 -0.20
C GLN A 311 -23.79 5.05 -0.61
N ASP A 312 -24.45 4.49 0.41
CA ASP A 312 -25.32 3.29 0.40
C ASP A 312 -24.62 1.91 0.33
N CYS A 313 -23.42 1.78 0.91
CA CYS A 313 -22.68 0.52 1.02
C CYS A 313 -22.47 0.08 2.48
N GLU A 314 -23.31 -0.83 2.96
CA GLU A 314 -23.26 -1.31 4.36
C GLU A 314 -21.90 -1.95 4.75
N PRO A 315 -21.28 -2.83 3.93
CA PRO A 315 -20.01 -3.45 4.31
C PRO A 315 -18.89 -2.42 4.53
N LEU A 316 -18.72 -1.47 3.60
CA LEU A 316 -17.71 -0.41 3.74
C LEU A 316 -18.08 0.61 4.82
N ASN A 317 -19.36 0.85 5.09
CA ASN A 317 -19.78 1.67 6.23
C ASN A 317 -19.34 1.04 7.56
N ARG A 318 -19.37 -0.30 7.69
CA ARG A 318 -18.85 -0.98 8.89
C ARG A 318 -17.33 -0.80 9.04
N VAL A 319 -16.57 -0.91 7.94
CA VAL A 319 -15.12 -0.64 7.93
C VAL A 319 -14.84 0.81 8.32
N LYS A 320 -15.56 1.76 7.71
CA LYS A 320 -15.44 3.19 8.03
C LYS A 320 -15.72 3.46 9.50
N VAL A 321 -16.79 2.91 10.08
CA VAL A 321 -17.10 3.09 11.51
C VAL A 321 -15.98 2.51 12.37
N ALA A 322 -15.39 1.38 11.99
CA ALA A 322 -14.22 0.84 12.67
C ALA A 322 -13.01 1.79 12.58
N MET A 323 -12.72 2.37 11.41
CA MET A 323 -11.63 3.33 11.21
C MET A 323 -11.86 4.69 11.89
N GLU A 324 -13.10 5.22 11.91
CA GLU A 324 -13.44 6.45 12.63
C GLU A 324 -13.39 6.27 14.15
N CYS A 325 -13.50 5.02 14.62
CA CYS A 325 -13.18 4.66 16.00
C CYS A 325 -11.66 4.54 16.24
N ASP A 326 -10.80 4.71 15.21
CA ASP A 326 -9.39 4.34 15.27
C ASP A 326 -8.36 5.49 15.30
N GLY A 327 -8.10 6.01 16.52
CA GLY A 327 -6.72 6.26 16.96
C GLY A 327 -5.85 4.97 16.98
N PRO A 328 -4.60 4.99 17.47
CA PRO A 328 -3.63 3.87 17.36
C PRO A 328 -4.20 2.48 17.73
N TYR A 329 -3.88 1.49 16.88
CA TYR A 329 -4.16 0.07 17.14
C TYR A 329 -3.30 -0.45 18.30
N CYS A 330 -3.93 -1.07 19.31
CA CYS A 330 -3.27 -1.57 20.52
C CYS A 330 -2.80 -3.03 20.35
N VAL A 331 -1.50 -3.30 20.47
CA VAL A 331 -0.91 -4.65 20.38
C VAL A 331 -1.15 -5.44 21.66
N HIS A 332 -0.74 -4.91 22.82
CA HIS A 332 -0.94 -5.51 24.14
C HIS A 332 -1.82 -4.65 25.04
N GLY A 333 -3.03 -4.31 24.60
CA GLY A 333 -3.94 -3.46 25.38
C GLY A 333 -5.36 -3.42 24.83
N THR A 334 -6.19 -2.61 25.45
CA THR A 334 -7.58 -2.40 25.03
C THR A 334 -7.84 -0.92 24.76
N LYS A 335 -8.77 -0.67 23.85
CA LYS A 335 -9.25 0.66 23.52
C LYS A 335 -10.72 0.79 23.88
N ALA A 336 -11.06 1.78 24.71
CA ALA A 336 -12.44 2.09 25.06
C ALA A 336 -13.10 2.96 23.98
N TYR A 337 -14.42 2.83 23.84
CA TYR A 337 -15.21 3.64 22.90
C TYR A 337 -15.04 5.14 23.19
N GLY A 338 -14.60 5.90 22.19
CA GLY A 338 -14.40 7.36 22.28
C GLY A 338 -13.03 7.82 22.81
N GLN A 339 -12.07 6.91 23.06
CA GLN A 339 -10.69 7.28 23.41
C GLN A 339 -9.74 7.19 22.20
N SER A 340 -8.88 8.19 22.05
CA SER A 340 -7.84 8.26 21.00
C SER A 340 -6.51 7.61 21.42
N ALA A 341 -6.45 6.93 22.56
CA ALA A 341 -5.22 6.33 23.09
C ALA A 341 -5.49 4.93 23.68
N CYS A 342 -4.47 4.07 23.64
CA CYS A 342 -4.54 2.71 24.18
C CYS A 342 -4.43 2.68 25.71
N THR A 343 -5.15 1.77 26.34
CA THR A 343 -4.90 1.35 27.73
C THR A 343 -4.10 0.06 27.71
N CYS A 344 -2.84 0.10 28.13
CA CYS A 344 -1.94 -1.05 28.04
C CYS A 344 -2.17 -2.07 29.15
N THR A 345 -1.98 -3.34 28.79
CA THR A 345 -1.91 -4.45 29.75
C THR A 345 -0.66 -4.26 30.62
N PRO A 346 -0.69 -4.60 31.92
CA PRO A 346 0.49 -4.55 32.78
C PRO A 346 1.72 -5.21 32.12
N GLY A 347 2.86 -4.52 32.11
CA GLY A 347 4.09 -4.96 31.45
C GLY A 347 4.35 -4.39 30.05
N TYR A 348 3.44 -3.58 29.50
CA TYR A 348 3.58 -2.95 28.18
C TYR A 348 3.29 -1.44 28.23
N THR A 349 3.91 -0.69 27.31
CA THR A 349 3.80 0.76 27.19
C THR A 349 3.86 1.21 25.72
N GLY A 350 3.75 2.52 25.49
CA GLY A 350 3.72 3.14 24.15
C GLY A 350 2.29 3.44 23.66
N GLU A 351 2.18 4.29 22.63
CA GLU A 351 0.88 4.71 22.09
C GLU A 351 0.04 3.54 21.53
N ARG A 352 0.72 2.46 21.13
CA ARG A 352 0.14 1.21 20.63
C ARG A 352 0.32 0.03 21.60
N CYS A 353 0.83 0.22 22.81
CA CYS A 353 1.15 -0.87 23.74
C CYS A 353 2.04 -1.97 23.12
N ASP A 354 3.02 -1.55 22.32
CA ASP A 354 3.92 -2.38 21.53
C ASP A 354 5.33 -2.44 22.11
N VAL A 355 5.64 -1.62 23.11
CA VAL A 355 6.93 -1.61 23.80
C VAL A 355 6.81 -2.35 25.11
N SER A 356 7.65 -3.36 25.33
CA SER A 356 7.75 -4.03 26.63
C SER A 356 8.39 -3.09 27.65
N VAL A 357 7.87 -3.03 28.89
CA VAL A 357 8.53 -2.24 29.95
C VAL A 357 9.91 -2.78 30.31
N CYS A 358 10.21 -4.02 29.92
CA CYS A 358 11.51 -4.66 30.10
C CYS A 358 12.52 -4.33 28.99
N ASP A 359 12.10 -3.77 27.86
CA ASP A 359 13.01 -3.45 26.76
C ASP A 359 14.05 -2.43 27.21
N ASN A 360 15.33 -2.82 27.15
CA ASN A 360 16.48 -2.04 27.61
C ASN A 360 16.40 -1.53 29.06
N TYR A 361 15.53 -2.09 29.90
CA TYR A 361 15.44 -1.67 31.30
C TYR A 361 16.64 -2.20 32.09
N CYS A 362 16.88 -3.50 32.14
CA CYS A 362 18.05 -4.07 32.81
C CYS A 362 19.28 -4.01 31.91
N LEU A 363 20.38 -3.41 32.39
CA LEU A 363 21.62 -3.27 31.61
C LEU A 363 22.44 -4.56 31.63
N GLN A 364 22.77 -5.06 32.83
CA GLN A 364 23.51 -6.31 33.04
C GLN A 364 22.69 -7.28 33.92
N GLY A 365 21.55 -7.73 33.39
CA GLY A 365 20.65 -8.60 34.14
C GLY A 365 19.46 -9.11 33.34
N TYR A 366 18.66 -9.96 33.98
CA TYR A 366 17.41 -10.48 33.44
C TYR A 366 16.24 -9.64 33.94
N CYS A 367 15.39 -9.17 33.03
CA CYS A 367 14.19 -8.43 33.38
C CYS A 367 12.99 -9.37 33.59
N SER A 368 12.15 -9.04 34.57
CA SER A 368 10.85 -9.64 34.84
C SER A 368 9.81 -8.55 35.13
N VAL A 369 8.53 -8.85 35.02
CA VAL A 369 7.45 -7.90 35.31
C VAL A 369 6.74 -8.35 36.60
N ASP A 370 6.49 -7.41 37.52
CA ASP A 370 5.78 -7.69 38.77
C ASP A 370 4.24 -7.67 38.61
N SER A 371 3.52 -7.87 39.72
CA SER A 371 2.05 -7.89 39.73
C SER A 371 1.40 -6.55 39.41
N GLU A 372 2.14 -5.44 39.48
CA GLU A 372 1.66 -4.09 39.15
C GLU A 372 2.03 -3.69 37.71
N GLY A 373 2.78 -4.54 36.99
CA GLY A 373 3.19 -4.29 35.61
C GLY A 373 4.50 -3.51 35.49
N LEU A 374 5.26 -3.38 36.57
CA LEU A 374 6.54 -2.66 36.59
C LEU A 374 7.72 -3.62 36.31
N PRO A 375 8.77 -3.16 35.62
CA PRO A 375 9.96 -3.97 35.37
C PRO A 375 10.79 -4.15 36.64
N LYS A 376 11.34 -5.36 36.82
CA LYS A 376 12.21 -5.75 37.92
C LYS A 376 13.40 -6.53 37.40
N CYS A 377 14.60 -6.10 37.78
CA CYS A 377 15.85 -6.73 37.35
C CYS A 377 16.35 -7.78 38.35
N ARG A 378 16.87 -8.87 37.79
CA ARG A 378 17.75 -9.81 38.48
C ARG A 378 19.12 -9.73 37.85
N CYS A 379 20.06 -9.13 38.57
CA CYS A 379 21.40 -8.85 38.04
C CYS A 379 22.22 -10.10 37.85
N THR A 380 23.08 -10.09 36.82
CA THR A 380 24.12 -11.09 36.66
C THR A 380 25.23 -10.85 37.67
N THR A 381 25.96 -11.90 38.04
CA THR A 381 27.11 -11.86 38.94
C THR A 381 28.02 -10.66 38.67
N GLY A 382 28.36 -9.93 39.73
CA GLY A 382 29.21 -8.73 39.68
C GLY A 382 28.50 -7.42 39.38
N HIS A 383 27.19 -7.41 39.15
CA HIS A 383 26.41 -6.20 38.90
C HIS A 383 25.29 -6.03 39.93
N THR A 384 25.01 -4.78 40.29
CA THR A 384 24.00 -4.39 41.27
C THR A 384 23.31 -3.08 40.87
N GLY A 385 22.33 -2.64 41.65
CA GLY A 385 21.46 -1.51 41.34
C GLY A 385 20.11 -1.92 40.75
N GLU A 386 19.17 -0.97 40.71
CA GLU A 386 17.78 -1.20 40.26
C GLU A 386 17.71 -1.68 38.79
N ARG A 387 18.69 -1.26 37.97
CA ARG A 387 18.82 -1.63 36.56
C ARG A 387 20.09 -2.44 36.29
N CYS A 388 20.74 -2.93 37.34
CA CYS A 388 22.02 -3.63 37.28
C CYS A 388 23.16 -2.81 36.66
N GLU A 389 23.11 -1.48 36.81
CA GLU A 389 24.02 -0.52 36.18
C GLU A 389 25.33 -0.33 36.93
N VAL A 390 25.44 -0.83 38.16
CA VAL A 390 26.58 -0.65 39.04
C VAL A 390 27.42 -1.93 39.03
N ASP A 391 28.66 -1.82 38.57
CA ASP A 391 29.67 -2.86 38.78
C ASP A 391 30.02 -2.91 40.27
N SER A 392 29.86 -4.07 40.88
CA SER A 392 30.01 -4.29 42.34
C SER A 392 31.45 -4.08 42.82
N CYS A 393 32.43 -4.27 41.94
CA CYS A 393 33.84 -4.05 42.24
C CYS A 393 34.32 -2.63 41.94
N ARG A 394 33.59 -1.90 41.10
CA ARG A 394 34.00 -0.54 40.68
C ARG A 394 34.01 0.42 41.85
N GLY A 395 35.21 0.78 42.30
CA GLY A 395 35.41 1.72 43.41
C GLY A 395 35.12 1.14 44.80
N TYR A 396 34.91 -0.18 44.90
CA TYR A 396 34.75 -0.85 46.17
C TYR A 396 36.09 -0.93 46.91
N CYS A 397 37.12 -1.51 46.30
CA CYS A 397 38.47 -1.55 46.87
C CYS A 397 39.20 -0.22 46.70
N LEU A 398 39.80 0.27 47.79
CA LEU A 398 40.57 1.52 47.83
C LEU A 398 42.09 1.21 47.77
N ASN A 399 42.90 2.26 47.58
CA ASN A 399 44.37 2.18 47.63
C ASN A 399 45.00 1.08 46.76
N SER A 400 44.45 0.89 45.56
CA SER A 400 44.90 -0.13 44.60
C SER A 400 44.71 -1.58 45.06
N GLY A 401 43.77 -1.85 45.97
CA GLY A 401 43.34 -3.22 46.29
C GLY A 401 42.67 -3.90 45.09
N GLU A 402 42.93 -5.20 44.93
CA GLU A 402 42.35 -6.02 43.87
C GLU A 402 40.99 -6.56 44.32
N CYS A 403 39.96 -6.38 43.49
CA CYS A 403 38.60 -6.79 43.82
C CYS A 403 38.24 -8.13 43.20
N SER A 404 37.63 -9.01 43.99
CA SER A 404 37.05 -10.28 43.55
C SER A 404 35.65 -10.44 44.15
N LEU A 405 34.82 -11.33 43.59
CA LEU A 405 33.52 -11.67 44.17
C LEU A 405 33.65 -12.98 44.96
N ASN A 406 33.06 -13.04 46.15
CA ASN A 406 33.02 -14.26 46.97
C ASN A 406 31.93 -15.24 46.46
N GLU A 407 31.78 -16.40 47.14
CA GLU A 407 30.78 -17.42 46.77
C GLU A 407 29.31 -16.94 46.89
N GLU A 408 29.08 -15.78 47.52
CA GLU A 408 27.77 -15.14 47.67
C GLU A 408 27.59 -13.93 46.72
N ASP A 409 28.48 -13.79 45.72
CA ASP A 409 28.53 -12.66 44.75
C ASP A 409 28.77 -11.28 45.40
N GLU A 410 29.33 -11.23 46.61
CA GLU A 410 29.70 -9.97 47.29
C GLU A 410 31.16 -9.58 47.00
N PRO A 411 31.46 -8.28 46.82
CA PRO A 411 32.82 -7.81 46.55
C PRO A 411 33.74 -7.96 47.77
N SER A 412 34.92 -8.50 47.53
CA SER A 412 35.99 -8.75 48.50
C SER A 412 37.32 -8.21 47.97
N CYS A 413 38.10 -7.59 48.85
CA CYS A 413 39.35 -6.93 48.48
C CYS A 413 40.58 -7.71 48.94
N GLU A 414 41.56 -7.85 48.05
CA GLU A 414 42.94 -8.19 48.39
C GLU A 414 43.77 -6.91 48.43
N CYS A 415 44.27 -6.56 49.62
CA CYS A 415 44.94 -5.27 49.83
C CYS A 415 46.40 -5.27 49.36
N ALA A 416 46.78 -4.18 48.70
CA ALA A 416 48.18 -3.92 48.36
C ALA A 416 49.04 -3.73 49.61
N ALA A 417 50.35 -3.93 49.47
CA ALA A 417 51.30 -3.79 50.58
C ALA A 417 51.13 -2.45 51.31
N HIS A 418 51.10 -2.51 52.64
CA HIS A 418 50.90 -1.39 53.57
C HIS A 418 49.46 -0.88 53.76
N TYR A 419 48.45 -1.62 53.28
CA TYR A 419 47.04 -1.32 53.50
C TYR A 419 46.28 -2.53 54.06
N ASP A 420 45.24 -2.28 54.84
CA ASP A 420 44.38 -3.28 55.49
C ASP A 420 42.95 -2.71 55.68
N GLY A 421 42.01 -3.54 56.13
CA GLY A 421 40.59 -3.23 56.24
C GLY A 421 39.76 -3.87 55.11
N VAL A 422 38.43 -3.90 55.29
CA VAL A 422 37.50 -4.62 54.38
C VAL A 422 37.55 -4.08 52.96
N ARG A 423 37.87 -2.78 52.80
CA ARG A 423 38.00 -2.10 51.52
C ARG A 423 39.42 -1.55 51.30
N CYS A 424 40.40 -2.03 52.05
CA CYS A 424 41.79 -1.52 52.05
C CYS A 424 41.88 -0.03 52.41
N GLU A 425 40.99 0.45 53.28
CA GLU A 425 40.87 1.86 53.66
C GLU A 425 41.91 2.31 54.70
N THR A 426 42.54 1.38 55.41
CA THR A 426 43.46 1.65 56.52
C THR A 426 44.90 1.44 56.06
N ARG A 427 45.81 2.35 56.43
CA ARG A 427 47.25 2.18 56.18
C ARG A 427 47.89 1.46 57.37
N THR A 428 48.55 0.33 57.13
CA THR A 428 49.32 -0.36 58.18
C THR A 428 50.65 0.38 58.38
N GLN A 429 50.96 0.71 59.64
CA GLN A 429 52.20 1.42 60.02
C GLN A 429 53.46 0.62 59.76
#